data_AF-A0A3A8ZUW0-F1
#
_entry.id   AF-A0A3A8ZUW0-F1
#
_cell.length_a   1.000
_cell.length_b   1.000
_cell.length_c   1.000
_cell.angle_alpha   90.00
_cell.angle_beta   90.00
_cell.angle_gamma   90.00
#
_symmetry.space_group_name_H-M   'P 1'
#
loop_
_entity.id
_entity.type
_entity.pdbx_description
1 polymer ?
#
loop_
_entity_poly.entity_id
_entity_poly.type
_entity_poly.pdbx_seq_one_letter_code
_entity_poly.pdbx_strand_id
1 'polypeptide(L)'
;MIFVGEEDKSVFSFMERFAMVCEGVADLKNVKVVPSGPFILSRTSFPEYFFKESDADIVENVENDITFFAERIAPYLSISYRFVGEEPNDSVTNEYNLAMKRILPKYGIELVEIPRKEQDNTYISASLVRKYLTDDDTMNLKKLVPESTVKILFGSD
;
A
#
# COMPACT_ATOMS: atom_id res chain seq x y z
N MET A 1 -6.39 10.36 -4.52
CA MET A 1 -5.36 9.81 -5.44
C MET A 1 -4.83 8.54 -4.82
N ILE A 2 -4.54 7.51 -5.62
CA ILE A 2 -3.93 6.25 -5.18
C ILE A 2 -2.63 6.08 -5.94
N PHE A 3 -1.51 5.98 -5.21
CA PHE A 3 -0.21 5.69 -5.78
C PHE A 3 -0.01 4.17 -5.82
N VAL A 4 0.31 3.64 -7.00
CA VAL A 4 0.60 2.21 -7.17
C VAL A 4 2.10 2.04 -7.30
N GLY A 5 2.70 1.33 -6.34
CA GLY A 5 4.14 1.05 -6.32
C GLY A 5 4.61 0.37 -7.60
N GLU A 6 5.67 0.87 -8.23
CA GLU A 6 6.18 0.37 -9.52
C GLU A 6 7.16 -0.82 -9.39
N GLU A 7 7.59 -1.15 -8.17
CA GLU A 7 8.56 -2.23 -7.93
C GLU A 7 8.01 -3.61 -8.31
N ASP A 8 8.71 -4.31 -9.20
CA ASP A 8 8.25 -5.55 -9.83
C ASP A 8 8.83 -6.81 -9.15
N LYS A 9 8.56 -6.96 -7.85
CA LYS A 9 8.93 -8.16 -7.05
C LYS A 9 7.73 -8.91 -6.49
N SER A 10 6.55 -8.63 -7.02
CA SER A 10 5.30 -9.26 -6.58
C SER A 10 4.98 -10.47 -7.45
N VAL A 11 4.01 -11.28 -7.01
CA VAL A 11 3.37 -12.33 -7.83
C VAL A 11 2.70 -11.73 -9.08
N PHE A 12 2.36 -10.44 -9.04
CA PHE A 12 1.73 -9.70 -10.12
C PHE A 12 2.64 -8.57 -10.57
N SER A 13 2.76 -8.41 -11.89
CA SER A 13 3.47 -7.30 -12.50
C SER A 13 2.90 -5.94 -12.08
N PHE A 14 3.70 -4.88 -12.24
CA PHE A 14 3.19 -3.52 -12.03
C PHE A 14 1.94 -3.25 -12.88
N MET A 15 1.94 -3.64 -14.16
CA MET A 15 0.81 -3.41 -15.07
C MET A 15 -0.46 -4.12 -14.62
N GLU A 16 -0.34 -5.37 -14.15
CA GLU A 16 -1.48 -6.12 -13.60
C GLU A 16 -2.01 -5.45 -12.33
N ARG A 17 -1.13 -5.09 -11.38
CA ARG A 17 -1.56 -4.40 -10.15
C ARG A 17 -2.21 -3.05 -10.45
N PHE A 18 -1.66 -2.29 -11.39
CA PHE A 18 -2.22 -1.01 -11.82
C PHE A 18 -3.62 -1.19 -12.39
N ALA A 19 -3.81 -2.18 -13.28
CA ALA A 19 -5.12 -2.51 -13.83
C ALA A 19 -6.11 -2.97 -12.75
N MET A 20 -5.69 -3.84 -11.82
CA MET A 20 -6.53 -4.27 -10.69
C MET A 20 -7.03 -3.11 -9.84
N VAL A 21 -6.17 -2.13 -9.55
CA VAL A 21 -6.55 -0.95 -8.76
C VAL A 21 -7.50 -0.05 -9.56
N CYS A 22 -7.22 0.19 -10.85
CA CYS A 22 -8.11 0.96 -11.73
C CYS A 22 -9.51 0.38 -11.80
N GLU A 23 -9.64 -0.93 -12.05
CA GLU A 23 -10.93 -1.63 -12.08
C GLU A 23 -11.62 -1.62 -10.71
N GLY A 24 -10.86 -1.78 -9.63
CA GLY A 24 -11.38 -1.77 -8.27
C GLY A 24 -11.93 -0.42 -7.78
N VAL A 25 -11.64 0.68 -8.48
CA VAL A 25 -12.12 2.04 -8.15
C VAL A 25 -12.88 2.69 -9.30
N ALA A 26 -13.26 1.93 -10.32
CA ALA A 26 -13.87 2.46 -11.55
C ALA A 26 -15.21 3.19 -11.30
N ASP A 27 -15.93 2.84 -10.24
CA ASP A 27 -17.15 3.49 -9.79
C ASP A 27 -16.91 4.82 -9.04
N LEU A 28 -15.68 5.08 -8.58
CA LEU A 28 -15.30 6.26 -7.79
C LEU A 28 -14.81 7.41 -8.68
N LYS A 29 -15.72 8.34 -9.00
CA LYS A 29 -15.45 9.48 -9.90
C LYS A 29 -14.38 10.47 -9.42
N ASN A 30 -14.08 10.50 -8.13
CA ASN A 30 -13.12 11.41 -7.50
C ASN A 30 -11.76 10.74 -7.17
N VAL A 31 -11.55 9.50 -7.63
CA VAL A 31 -10.30 8.78 -7.45
C VAL A 31 -9.48 8.83 -8.73
N LYS A 32 -8.18 9.08 -8.59
CA LYS A 32 -7.19 8.97 -9.66
C LYS A 32 -6.14 7.96 -9.23
N VAL A 33 -5.88 6.97 -10.06
CA VAL A 33 -4.81 5.99 -9.88
C VAL A 33 -3.60 6.47 -10.67
N VAL A 34 -2.44 6.52 -10.02
CA VAL A 34 -1.19 7.00 -10.62
C VAL A 34 -0.04 6.07 -10.25
N PRO A 35 0.99 5.93 -11.11
CA PRO A 35 2.24 5.28 -10.73
C PRO A 35 2.88 6.04 -9.55
N SER A 36 3.55 5.31 -8.66
CA SER A 36 4.23 5.91 -7.50
C SER A 36 5.46 6.73 -7.86
N GLY A 37 6.06 6.50 -9.03
CA GLY A 37 7.39 6.93 -9.34
C GLY A 37 8.45 6.27 -8.45
N PRO A 38 9.71 6.71 -8.56
CA PRO A 38 10.83 6.16 -7.81
C PRO A 38 11.01 6.77 -6.41
N PHE A 39 10.08 7.62 -5.94
CA PHE A 39 10.26 8.44 -4.73
C PHE A 39 9.18 8.25 -3.66
N ILE A 40 8.26 7.31 -3.83
CA ILE A 40 7.26 6.97 -2.83
C ILE A 40 7.42 5.48 -2.52
N LEU A 41 7.92 5.15 -1.32
CA LEU A 41 8.11 3.76 -0.87
C LEU A 41 8.86 2.92 -1.93
N SER A 42 9.95 3.45 -2.47
CA SER A 42 10.79 2.74 -3.45
C SER A 42 11.98 2.08 -2.77
N ARG A 43 12.65 1.14 -3.44
CA ARG A 43 13.89 0.57 -2.87
C ARG A 43 14.99 1.60 -2.69
N THR A 44 14.97 2.67 -3.46
CA THR A 44 15.99 3.71 -3.40
C THR A 44 15.78 4.62 -2.19
N SER A 45 14.54 4.86 -1.78
CA SER A 45 14.23 5.70 -0.62
C SER A 45 14.06 4.92 0.68
N PHE A 46 13.59 3.67 0.61
CA PHE A 46 13.29 2.86 1.79
C PHE A 46 13.45 1.34 1.52
N PRO A 47 14.70 0.84 1.46
CA PRO A 47 14.98 -0.55 1.12
C PRO A 47 14.41 -1.57 2.12
N GLU A 48 14.41 -1.27 3.42
CA GLU A 48 13.96 -2.13 4.52
C GLU A 48 12.50 -2.52 4.38
N TYR A 49 11.66 -1.66 3.80
CA TYR A 49 10.26 -1.96 3.49
C TYR A 49 10.10 -3.22 2.63
N PHE A 50 11.04 -3.43 1.70
CA PHE A 50 10.99 -4.53 0.75
C PHE A 50 11.58 -5.82 1.30
N PHE A 51 12.57 -5.72 2.19
CA PHE A 51 13.17 -6.88 2.84
C PHE A 51 12.42 -7.30 4.11
N LYS A 52 11.58 -6.40 4.67
CA LYS A 52 10.94 -6.55 5.97
C LYS A 52 11.94 -6.87 7.08
N GLU A 53 13.14 -6.33 6.95
CA GLU A 53 14.22 -6.47 7.92
C GLU A 53 14.38 -5.12 8.62
N SER A 54 14.39 -5.14 9.95
CA SER A 54 14.76 -3.96 10.74
C SER A 54 16.26 -3.99 10.95
N ASP A 55 16.96 -3.02 10.37
CA ASP A 55 18.37 -2.76 10.66
C ASP A 55 18.53 -1.45 11.45
N ALA A 56 19.76 -0.97 11.58
CA ALA A 56 20.04 0.27 12.29
C ALA A 56 19.54 1.53 11.54
N ASP A 57 19.29 1.42 10.24
CA ASP A 57 19.04 2.54 9.34
C ASP A 57 17.53 2.76 9.10
N ILE A 58 16.68 1.78 9.46
CA ILE A 58 15.22 1.82 9.28
C ILE A 58 14.58 3.14 9.73
N VAL A 59 14.96 3.67 10.89
CA VAL A 59 14.38 4.93 11.41
C VAL A 59 14.74 6.09 10.49
N GLU A 60 16.02 6.23 10.14
CA GLU A 60 16.49 7.32 9.28
C GLU A 60 15.87 7.23 7.88
N ASN A 61 15.82 6.03 7.29
CA ASN A 61 15.25 5.83 5.96
C ASN A 61 13.73 6.08 5.93
N VAL A 62 13.00 5.63 6.95
CA VAL A 62 11.57 5.95 7.14
C VAL A 62 11.36 7.47 7.21
N GLU A 63 12.13 8.16 8.06
CA GLU A 63 11.98 9.61 8.24
C GLU A 63 12.34 10.38 6.97
N ASN A 64 13.37 9.96 6.25
CA ASN A 64 13.81 10.56 4.99
C ASN A 64 12.75 10.40 3.88
N ASP A 65 12.19 9.20 3.70
CA ASP A 65 11.13 8.95 2.70
C ASP A 65 9.87 9.80 2.98
N ILE A 66 9.42 9.84 4.24
CA ILE A 66 8.24 10.61 4.64
C ILE A 66 8.49 12.12 4.52
N THR A 67 9.66 12.59 4.91
CA THR A 67 10.03 14.01 4.81
C THR A 67 10.13 14.44 3.36
N PHE A 68 10.78 13.64 2.50
CA PHE A 68 10.83 13.91 1.06
C PHE A 68 9.43 13.99 0.46
N PHE A 69 8.54 13.05 0.79
CA PHE A 69 7.14 13.09 0.36
C PHE A 69 6.46 14.40 0.80
N ALA A 70 6.60 14.78 2.06
CA ALA A 70 5.95 15.95 2.64
C ALA A 70 6.48 17.28 2.06
N GLU A 71 7.77 17.38 1.77
CA GLU A 71 8.41 18.59 1.25
C GLU A 71 8.33 18.72 -0.28
N ARG A 72 8.40 17.60 -1.00
CA ARG A 72 8.63 17.59 -2.46
C ARG A 72 7.50 17.05 -3.28
N ILE A 73 6.62 16.20 -2.73
CA ILE A 73 5.54 15.57 -3.50
C ILE A 73 4.20 16.18 -3.12
N ALA A 74 3.88 16.18 -1.83
CA ALA A 74 2.59 16.64 -1.32
C ALA A 74 2.24 18.09 -1.75
N PRO A 75 3.15 19.09 -1.69
CA PRO A 75 2.81 20.46 -2.08
C PRO A 75 2.51 20.60 -3.57
N TYR A 76 3.29 19.94 -4.43
CA TYR A 76 3.08 19.99 -5.89
C TYR A 76 1.76 19.34 -6.32
N LEU A 77 1.30 18.35 -5.56
CA LEU A 77 0.03 17.66 -5.80
C LEU A 77 -1.12 18.21 -4.95
N SER A 78 -0.89 19.25 -4.15
CA SER A 78 -1.87 19.83 -3.21
C SER A 78 -2.49 18.79 -2.26
N ILE A 79 -1.67 17.88 -1.74
CA ILE A 79 -2.10 16.83 -0.81
C ILE A 79 -2.10 17.40 0.62
N SER A 80 -3.27 17.39 1.26
CA SER A 80 -3.44 17.75 2.68
C SER A 80 -3.83 16.57 3.56
N TYR A 81 -4.15 15.41 2.97
CA TYR A 81 -4.53 14.19 3.69
C TYR A 81 -3.77 13.00 3.12
N ARG A 82 -3.26 12.12 4.00
CA ARG A 82 -2.69 10.83 3.63
C ARG A 82 -3.45 9.73 4.36
N PHE A 83 -3.99 8.78 3.62
CA PHE A 83 -4.75 7.65 4.16
C PHE A 83 -3.84 6.41 4.22
N VAL A 84 -3.84 5.70 5.33
CA VAL A 84 -3.08 4.46 5.52
C VAL A 84 -3.92 3.41 6.25
N GLY A 85 -3.65 2.14 5.99
CA GLY A 85 -4.23 1.05 6.78
C GLY A 85 -3.45 0.83 8.07
N GLU A 86 -4.15 0.45 9.12
CA GLU A 86 -3.55 -0.03 10.36
C GLU A 86 -2.85 -1.38 10.14
N GLU A 87 -1.58 -1.51 10.57
CA GLU A 87 -0.81 -2.74 10.40
C GLU A 87 0.07 -3.01 11.64
N PRO A 88 -0.51 -3.38 12.79
CA PRO A 88 0.22 -3.51 14.05
C PRO A 88 1.12 -4.76 14.11
N ASN A 89 0.88 -5.72 13.21
CA ASN A 89 1.57 -7.02 13.20
C ASN A 89 2.81 -7.03 12.29
N ASP A 90 3.08 -5.96 11.54
CA ASP A 90 4.26 -5.79 10.70
C ASP A 90 5.08 -4.65 11.29
N SER A 91 6.19 -4.98 11.97
CA SER A 91 6.99 -4.00 12.72
C SER A 91 7.51 -2.86 11.83
N VAL A 92 7.91 -3.16 10.60
CA VAL A 92 8.42 -2.18 9.63
C VAL A 92 7.31 -1.23 9.19
N THR A 93 6.14 -1.77 8.84
CA THR A 93 4.98 -0.96 8.43
C THR A 93 4.45 -0.13 9.59
N ASN A 94 4.41 -0.69 10.79
CA ASN A 94 4.00 0.02 12.00
C ASN A 94 4.93 1.20 12.32
N GLU A 95 6.26 1.02 12.22
CA GLU A 95 7.22 2.12 12.40
C GLU A 95 6.99 3.23 11.36
N TYR A 96 6.75 2.87 10.10
CA TYR A 96 6.43 3.84 9.05
C TYR A 96 5.13 4.62 9.37
N ASN A 97 4.07 3.96 9.86
CA ASN A 97 2.85 4.61 10.31
C ASN A 97 3.10 5.56 11.50
N LEU A 98 3.89 5.15 12.49
CA LEU A 98 4.24 5.97 13.65
C LEU A 98 5.05 7.21 13.25
N ALA A 99 6.02 7.05 12.34
CA ALA A 99 6.79 8.16 11.81
C ALA A 99 5.91 9.14 11.01
N MET A 100 4.97 8.64 10.19
CA MET A 100 4.02 9.51 9.49
C MET A 100 3.17 10.34 10.46
N LYS A 101 2.69 9.74 11.56
CA LYS A 101 1.94 10.46 12.61
C LYS A 101 2.76 11.58 13.23
N ARG A 102 4.08 11.39 13.38
CA ARG A 102 5.01 12.38 13.95
C ARG A 102 5.40 13.48 12.97
N ILE A 103 5.57 13.15 11.69
CA ILE A 103 6.20 14.04 10.69
C ILE A 103 5.16 14.83 9.89
N LEU A 104 4.16 14.17 9.31
CA LEU A 104 3.23 14.78 8.36
C LEU A 104 2.48 16.01 8.91
N PRO A 105 2.01 16.04 10.18
CA PRO A 105 1.32 17.21 10.70
C PRO A 105 2.17 18.48 10.71
N LYS A 106 3.50 18.36 10.79
CA LYS A 106 4.43 19.50 10.74
C LYS A 106 4.43 20.20 9.37
N TYR A 107 4.00 19.49 8.33
CA TYR A 107 3.88 19.97 6.95
C TYR A 107 2.44 20.29 6.55
N GLY A 108 1.50 20.31 7.50
CA GLY A 108 0.08 20.57 7.23
C GLY A 108 -0.64 19.40 6.55
N ILE A 109 -0.11 18.18 6.65
CA ILE A 109 -0.70 16.96 6.10
C ILE A 109 -1.28 16.15 7.25
N GLU A 110 -2.58 15.86 7.18
CA GLU A 110 -3.27 15.02 8.16
C GLU A 110 -3.13 13.54 7.77
N LEU A 111 -2.66 12.72 8.71
CA LEU A 111 -2.67 11.27 8.53
C LEU A 111 -4.01 10.71 9.02
N VAL A 112 -4.70 9.99 8.14
CA VAL A 112 -5.93 9.26 8.44
C VAL A 112 -5.61 7.77 8.43
N GLU A 113 -5.50 7.17 9.61
CA GLU A 113 -5.31 5.72 9.75
C GLU A 113 -6.66 5.02 9.78
N ILE A 114 -6.85 4.06 8.88
CA ILE A 114 -8.08 3.30 8.71
C ILE A 114 -7.91 1.96 9.44
N PRO A 115 -8.82 1.62 10.39
CA PRO A 115 -8.77 0.35 11.09
C PRO A 115 -8.73 -0.83 10.13
N ARG A 116 -8.01 -1.88 10.53
CA ARG A 116 -7.84 -3.05 9.67
C ARG A 116 -9.17 -3.72 9.38
N LYS A 117 -9.43 -4.00 8.11
CA LYS A 117 -10.67 -4.68 7.69
C LYS A 117 -10.58 -6.17 7.99
N GLU A 118 -11.62 -6.70 8.62
CA GLU A 118 -11.81 -8.12 8.88
C GLU A 118 -12.88 -8.72 7.98
N GLN A 119 -12.71 -10.01 7.70
CA GLN A 119 -13.70 -10.89 7.10
C GLN A 119 -13.72 -12.18 7.93
N ASP A 120 -14.88 -12.59 8.43
CA ASP A 120 -15.04 -13.81 9.24
C ASP A 120 -14.01 -13.91 10.40
N ASN A 121 -13.86 -12.84 11.18
CA ASN A 121 -12.87 -12.68 12.28
C ASN A 121 -11.40 -12.85 11.86
N THR A 122 -11.11 -12.74 10.56
CA THR A 122 -9.75 -12.82 10.01
C THR A 122 -9.41 -11.53 9.30
N TYR A 123 -8.24 -10.96 9.62
CA TYR A 123 -7.76 -9.78 8.94
C TYR A 123 -7.50 -10.04 7.45
N ILE A 124 -8.02 -9.15 6.61
CA ILE A 124 -7.67 -9.15 5.19
C ILE A 124 -6.21 -8.70 5.06
N SER A 125 -5.37 -9.53 4.43
CA SER A 125 -3.96 -9.22 4.17
C SER A 125 -3.49 -9.83 2.86
N ALA A 126 -2.55 -9.15 2.19
CA ALA A 126 -1.97 -9.64 0.94
C ALA A 126 -1.22 -10.98 1.12
N SER A 127 -0.61 -11.20 2.29
CA SER A 127 0.06 -12.46 2.62
C SER A 127 -0.94 -13.62 2.72
N LEU A 128 -2.10 -13.40 3.33
CA LEU A 128 -3.14 -14.42 3.41
C LEU A 128 -3.76 -14.72 2.04
N VAL A 129 -4.00 -13.69 1.22
CA VAL A 129 -4.46 -13.88 -0.17
C VAL A 129 -3.47 -14.72 -0.97
N ARG A 130 -2.16 -14.43 -0.90
CA ARG A 130 -1.12 -15.23 -1.56
C ARG A 130 -1.07 -16.67 -1.03
N LYS A 131 -1.27 -16.87 0.26
CA LYS A 131 -1.36 -18.22 0.84
C LYS A 131 -2.50 -19.00 0.19
N TYR A 132 -3.70 -18.43 0.10
CA TYR A 132 -4.83 -19.11 -0.55
C TYR A 132 -4.63 -19.32 -2.05
N LEU A 133 -3.89 -18.44 -2.75
CA LEU A 133 -3.47 -18.70 -4.13
C LEU A 133 -2.56 -19.95 -4.22
N THR A 134 -1.57 -20.04 -3.34
CA THR A 134 -0.63 -21.18 -3.31
C THR A 134 -1.32 -22.49 -2.93
N ASP A 135 -2.29 -22.42 -2.00
CA ASP A 135 -3.03 -23.59 -1.50
C ASP A 135 -4.21 -23.98 -2.42
N ASP A 136 -4.39 -23.30 -3.57
CA ASP A 136 -5.54 -23.44 -4.49
C ASP A 136 -6.92 -23.30 -3.81
N ASP A 137 -6.97 -22.57 -2.69
CA ASP A 137 -8.20 -22.32 -1.92
C ASP A 137 -8.95 -21.10 -2.48
N THR A 138 -9.48 -21.27 -3.68
CA THR A 138 -10.24 -20.23 -4.37
C THR A 138 -11.49 -19.79 -3.62
N MET A 139 -12.08 -20.68 -2.81
CA MET A 139 -13.28 -20.38 -2.03
C MET A 139 -13.00 -19.35 -0.95
N ASN A 140 -11.96 -19.53 -0.14
CA ASN A 140 -11.62 -18.54 0.89
C ASN A 140 -10.96 -17.29 0.30
N LEU A 141 -10.20 -17.41 -0.79
CA LEU A 141 -9.64 -16.25 -1.46
C LEU A 141 -10.71 -15.25 -1.92
N LYS A 142 -11.79 -15.75 -2.55
CA LYS A 142 -12.90 -14.91 -3.06
C LYS A 142 -13.62 -14.12 -1.97
N LYS A 143 -13.48 -14.50 -0.69
CA LYS A 143 -14.03 -13.74 0.44
C LYS A 143 -13.16 -12.54 0.83
N LEU A 144 -11.87 -12.57 0.52
CA LEU A 144 -10.90 -11.55 0.96
C LEU A 144 -10.66 -10.43 -0.05
N VAL A 145 -10.98 -10.66 -1.33
CA VAL A 145 -10.69 -9.72 -2.41
C VAL A 145 -11.97 -9.26 -3.11
N PRO A 146 -12.03 -8.04 -3.68
CA PRO A 146 -13.20 -7.59 -4.40
C PRO A 146 -13.43 -8.40 -5.69
N GLU A 147 -14.67 -8.37 -6.19
CA GLU A 147 -15.06 -9.09 -7.41
C GLU A 147 -14.19 -8.71 -8.63
N SER A 148 -13.76 -7.44 -8.73
CA SER A 148 -12.83 -6.99 -9.77
C SER A 148 -11.50 -7.75 -9.73
N THR A 149 -10.94 -7.99 -8.55
CA THR A 149 -9.74 -8.80 -8.40
C THR A 149 -10.01 -10.27 -8.71
N VAL A 150 -11.15 -10.83 -8.29
CA VAL A 150 -11.54 -12.21 -8.65
C VAL A 150 -11.59 -12.40 -10.16
N LYS A 151 -12.19 -11.44 -10.89
CA LYS A 151 -12.26 -11.46 -12.36
C LYS A 151 -10.89 -11.43 -13.00
N ILE A 152 -9.93 -10.68 -12.47
CA ILE A 152 -8.57 -10.65 -13.03
C ILE A 152 -7.80 -11.93 -12.70
N LEU A 153 -8.00 -12.51 -11.52
CA LEU A 153 -7.29 -13.72 -11.09
C LEU A 153 -7.78 -15.01 -11.75
N PHE A 154 -9.09 -15.11 -12.03
CA PHE A 154 -9.71 -16.34 -12.52
C PHE A 154 -10.58 -16.15 -13.77
N GLY A 155 -10.76 -14.91 -14.22
CA GLY A 155 -11.39 -14.63 -15.50
C GLY A 155 -10.36 -14.88 -16.60
N SER A 156 -10.37 -16.10 -17.12
CA SER A 156 -9.97 -16.33 -18.50
C SER A 156 -11.11 -15.88 -19.41
N ASP A 157 -10.77 -15.41 -20.62
CA ASP A 157 -11.69 -15.09 -21.72
C ASP A 157 -12.87 -16.07 -21.88
#